data_AF-A0A6N2WKB9-F1
#
_entry.id   AF-A0A6N2WKB9-F1
#
_cell.length_a   1.000
_cell.length_b   1.000
_cell.length_c   1.000
_cell.angle_alpha   90.00
_cell.angle_beta   90.00
_cell.angle_gamma   90.00
#
_symmetry.space_group_name_H-M   'P 1'
#
loop_
_entity.id
_entity.type
_entity.pdbx_description
1 polymer ?
#
loop_
_entity_poly.entity_id
_entity_poly.type
_entity_poly.pdbx_seq_one_letter_code
_entity_poly.pdbx_strand_id
1 'polypeptide(L)'
;MSKDFNFEEIKNKALEQLKYGKSLLGKDGAFAPLLERILNAALEGEMDVHMDDHERSLGNRRNGYTPKQVQTPLGEVTVHTPRDRDSTFEPEFIKKRERILADGVADRIIGLYALGNSTREISDWMEENLGNRVSAETISSITDRVLPEIQAWRSRPLENVYAIVWMDAIHYKVMDEKNRPVTRAIYNIIGINPDGYKDLLGMYISKSEGANFWLSCLSDIQSRGVKDIIIACTDNLTGFSDAIRSVFS
;
A
#
# COMPACT_ATOMS: atom_id res chain seq x y z
N MET A 1 5.34 36.71 -15.08
CA MET A 1 4.38 36.66 -16.20
C MET A 1 3.67 35.32 -16.11
N SER A 2 2.40 35.33 -15.71
CA SER A 2 1.55 34.15 -15.79
C SER A 2 1.42 33.79 -17.27
N LYS A 3 1.80 32.57 -17.65
CA LYS A 3 1.35 32.04 -18.95
C LYS A 3 -0.16 31.85 -18.80
N ASP A 4 -0.94 32.69 -19.46
CA ASP A 4 -2.38 32.53 -19.50
C ASP A 4 -2.71 31.11 -19.96
N PHE A 5 -3.53 30.43 -19.18
CA PHE A 5 -3.97 29.08 -19.46
C PHE A 5 -4.80 29.07 -20.74
N ASN A 6 -4.25 28.46 -21.79
CA ASN A 6 -4.88 28.43 -23.11
C ASN A 6 -5.65 27.11 -23.29
N PHE A 7 -6.97 27.18 -23.11
CA PHE A 7 -7.85 26.03 -23.28
C PHE A 7 -7.84 25.47 -24.72
N GLU A 8 -7.70 26.34 -25.72
CA GLU A 8 -7.63 25.91 -27.12
C GLU A 8 -6.33 25.16 -27.43
N GLU A 9 -5.22 25.51 -26.78
CA GLU A 9 -3.95 24.78 -26.91
C GLU A 9 -4.06 23.35 -26.33
N ILE A 10 -4.66 23.20 -25.14
CA ILE A 10 -4.92 21.89 -24.53
C ILE A 10 -5.85 21.06 -25.40
N LYS A 11 -6.94 21.66 -25.90
CA LYS A 11 -7.89 20.99 -26.79
C LYS A 11 -7.23 20.51 -28.07
N ASN A 12 -6.41 21.35 -28.72
CA ASN A 12 -5.69 20.98 -29.93
C ASN A 12 -4.69 19.85 -29.66
N LYS A 13 -3.93 19.94 -28.57
CA LYS A 13 -2.98 18.88 -28.15
C LYS A 13 -3.71 17.57 -27.81
N ALA A 14 -4.87 17.65 -27.16
CA ALA A 14 -5.69 16.49 -26.85
C ALA A 14 -6.23 15.80 -28.11
N LEU A 15 -6.74 16.58 -29.08
CA LEU A 15 -7.19 16.07 -30.37
C LEU A 15 -6.06 15.40 -31.14
N GLU A 16 -4.87 15.98 -31.14
CA GLU A 16 -3.68 15.39 -31.76
C GLU A 16 -3.29 14.06 -31.08
N GLN A 17 -3.20 14.04 -29.75
CA GLN A 17 -2.86 12.83 -29.01
C GLN A 17 -3.89 11.72 -29.23
N LEU A 18 -5.18 12.03 -29.21
CA LEU A 18 -6.24 11.07 -29.53
C LEU A 18 -6.10 10.52 -30.96
N LYS A 19 -5.82 11.37 -31.94
CA LYS A 19 -5.64 10.97 -33.34
C LYS A 19 -4.49 9.98 -33.53
N TYR A 20 -3.43 10.10 -32.73
CA TYR A 20 -2.25 9.24 -32.79
C TYR A 20 -2.20 8.17 -31.69
N GLY A 21 -3.28 7.97 -30.92
CA GLY A 21 -3.34 6.98 -29.84
C GLY A 21 -2.36 7.23 -28.68
N LYS A 22 -1.90 8.48 -28.50
CA LYS A 22 -1.02 8.88 -27.40
C LYS A 22 -1.84 9.18 -26.16
N SER A 23 -1.26 8.95 -24.97
CA SER A 23 -1.91 9.26 -23.70
C SER A 23 -2.22 10.75 -23.54
N LEU A 24 -3.42 11.07 -23.06
CA LEU A 24 -3.81 12.43 -22.63
C LEU A 24 -3.29 12.78 -21.23
N LEU A 25 -2.82 11.77 -20.51
CA LEU A 25 -2.33 11.79 -19.14
C LEU A 25 -0.80 11.61 -19.15
N GLY A 26 -0.17 11.76 -18.00
CA GLY A 26 1.29 11.76 -17.90
C GLY A 26 1.89 13.15 -18.11
N LYS A 27 3.19 13.28 -17.87
CA LYS A 27 3.95 14.55 -17.95
C LYS A 27 3.76 15.29 -19.28
N ASP A 28 3.72 14.55 -20.38
CA ASP A 28 3.54 15.09 -21.74
C ASP A 28 2.08 15.09 -22.21
N GLY A 29 1.14 14.65 -21.37
CA GLY A 29 -0.28 14.62 -21.65
C GLY A 29 -0.87 16.02 -21.90
N ALA A 30 -1.96 16.08 -22.66
CA ALA A 30 -2.70 17.31 -22.87
C ALA A 30 -3.27 17.89 -21.55
N PHE A 31 -3.59 17.03 -20.57
CA PHE A 31 -4.19 17.46 -19.30
C PHE A 31 -3.19 17.78 -18.18
N ALA A 32 -1.89 17.52 -18.37
CA ALA A 32 -0.88 17.82 -17.35
C ALA A 32 -0.91 19.30 -16.88
N PRO A 33 -1.01 20.32 -17.77
CA PRO A 33 -1.06 21.72 -17.35
C PRO A 33 -2.33 22.08 -16.57
N LEU A 34 -3.45 21.40 -16.83
CA LEU A 34 -4.69 21.61 -16.09
C LEU A 34 -4.56 21.08 -14.66
N LEU A 35 -4.02 19.87 -14.51
CA LEU A 35 -3.79 19.27 -13.20
C LEU A 35 -2.80 20.09 -12.36
N GLU A 36 -1.70 20.54 -12.98
CA GLU A 36 -0.74 21.46 -12.38
C GLU A 36 -1.41 22.72 -11.83
N ARG A 37 -2.27 23.35 -12.63
CA ARG A 37 -2.94 24.57 -12.23
C ARG A 37 -3.91 24.36 -11.07
N ILE A 38 -4.67 23.26 -11.08
CA ILE A 38 -5.60 22.92 -9.98
C ILE A 38 -4.84 22.73 -8.67
N LEU A 39 -3.75 21.96 -8.69
CA LEU A 39 -2.95 21.70 -7.49
C LEU A 39 -2.26 22.95 -6.97
N ASN A 40 -1.70 23.79 -7.85
CA ASN A 40 -1.11 25.06 -7.46
C ASN A 40 -2.15 26.04 -6.90
N ALA A 41 -3.34 26.09 -7.49
CA ALA A 41 -4.43 26.94 -6.99
C ALA A 41 -4.91 26.49 -5.59
N ALA A 42 -4.98 25.18 -5.33
CA ALA A 42 -5.31 24.65 -4.02
C ALA A 42 -4.27 25.08 -2.96
N LEU A 43 -2.98 24.92 -3.26
CA LEU A 43 -1.89 25.35 -2.37
C LEU A 43 -1.87 26.86 -2.13
N GLU A 44 -2.19 27.67 -3.14
CA GLU A 44 -2.34 29.13 -3.00
C GLU A 44 -3.51 29.50 -2.08
N GLY A 45 -4.64 28.79 -2.21
CA GLY A 45 -5.79 28.97 -1.33
C GLY A 45 -5.45 28.65 0.13
N GLU A 46 -4.73 27.55 0.39
CA GLU A 46 -4.24 27.24 1.73
C GLU A 46 -3.32 28.34 2.28
N MET A 47 -2.42 28.88 1.45
CA MET A 47 -1.54 29.97 1.86
C MET A 47 -2.30 31.27 2.12
N ASP A 48 -3.38 31.56 1.38
CA ASP A 48 -4.23 32.72 1.65
C ASP A 48 -4.94 32.58 3.00
N VAL A 49 -5.40 31.37 3.35
CA VAL A 49 -5.99 31.09 4.67
C VAL A 49 -4.95 31.19 5.78
N HIS A 50 -3.74 30.67 5.56
CA HIS A 50 -2.62 30.76 6.52
C HIS A 50 -2.17 32.22 6.74
N MET A 51 -2.09 33.03 5.68
CA MET A 51 -1.60 34.41 5.72
C MET A 51 -2.70 35.42 6.05
N ASP A 52 -3.38 35.21 7.17
CA ASP A 52 -4.41 36.10 7.70
C ASP A 52 -3.86 37.42 8.27
N ASP A 53 -4.75 38.29 8.75
CA ASP A 53 -4.38 39.59 9.31
C ASP A 53 -3.55 39.45 10.59
N HIS A 54 -3.75 38.37 11.36
CA HIS A 54 -3.01 38.11 12.58
C HIS A 54 -1.55 37.77 12.26
N GLU A 55 -1.28 36.81 11.37
CA GLU A 55 0.08 36.46 10.93
C GLU A 55 0.81 37.67 10.33
N ARG A 56 0.10 38.50 9.53
CA ARG A 56 0.67 39.73 8.97
C ARG A 56 1.02 40.75 10.05
N SER A 57 0.21 40.88 11.10
CA SER A 57 0.48 41.77 12.23
C SER A 57 1.70 41.34 13.04
N LEU A 58 1.98 40.02 13.11
CA LEU A 58 3.19 39.46 13.71
C LEU A 58 4.44 39.64 12.84
N GLY A 59 4.30 40.18 11.62
CA GLY A 59 5.40 40.45 10.69
C GLY A 59 5.71 39.30 9.74
N ASN A 60 4.92 38.21 9.77
CA ASN A 60 5.02 37.14 8.79
C ASN A 60 4.56 37.64 7.41
N ARG A 61 5.11 37.06 6.35
CA ARG A 61 4.81 37.43 4.96
C ARG A 61 5.13 36.29 4.02
N ARG A 62 4.47 36.28 2.86
CA ARG A 62 4.80 35.36 1.76
C ARG A 62 6.27 35.54 1.32
N ASN A 63 6.96 34.43 1.07
CA ASN A 63 8.39 34.34 0.77
C ASN A 63 8.68 33.39 -0.40
N GLY A 64 7.94 33.60 -1.50
CA GLY A 64 8.10 32.87 -2.76
C GLY A 64 7.60 31.44 -2.71
N TYR A 65 8.18 30.60 -3.57
CA TYR A 65 7.72 29.24 -3.83
C TYR A 65 8.89 28.26 -3.83
N THR A 66 8.62 27.02 -3.45
CA THR A 66 9.52 25.89 -3.68
C THR A 66 8.90 24.95 -4.72
N PRO A 67 9.56 24.70 -5.87
CA PRO A 67 9.09 23.71 -6.83
C PRO A 67 9.27 22.29 -6.25
N LYS A 68 8.29 21.42 -6.52
CA LYS A 68 8.26 20.03 -6.06
C LYS A 68 7.61 19.17 -7.15
N GLN A 69 8.31 18.12 -7.60
CA GLN A 69 7.69 17.09 -8.45
C GLN A 69 6.79 16.20 -7.59
N VAL A 70 5.55 16.06 -8.02
CA VAL A 70 4.52 15.27 -7.34
C VAL A 70 3.94 14.25 -8.31
N GLN A 71 3.93 12.99 -7.88
CA GLN A 71 3.31 11.89 -8.60
C GLN A 71 1.83 11.83 -8.28
N THR A 72 1.00 11.77 -9.32
CA THR A 72 -0.44 11.62 -9.21
C THR A 72 -0.88 10.37 -9.97
N PRO A 73 -2.11 9.85 -9.74
CA PRO A 73 -2.67 8.77 -10.55
C PRO A 73 -2.79 9.09 -12.05
N LEU A 74 -2.70 10.37 -12.40
CA LEU A 74 -2.82 10.90 -13.76
C LEU A 74 -1.45 11.29 -14.36
N GLY A 75 -0.35 11.06 -13.63
CA GLY A 75 1.02 11.37 -14.06
C GLY A 75 1.78 12.33 -13.15
N GLU A 76 3.04 12.57 -13.48
CA GLU A 76 3.92 13.53 -12.81
C GLU A 76 3.51 14.98 -13.11
N VAL A 77 3.48 15.80 -12.06
CA VAL A 77 3.16 17.23 -12.12
C VAL A 77 4.15 18.04 -11.30
N THR A 78 4.50 19.24 -11.78
CA THR A 78 5.33 20.19 -11.04
C THR A 78 4.43 21.11 -10.21
N VAL A 79 4.51 21.02 -8.88
CA VAL A 79 3.80 21.98 -8.01
C VAL A 79 4.75 23.02 -7.45
N HIS A 80 4.27 24.24 -7.31
CA HIS A 80 4.98 25.37 -6.73
C HIS A 80 4.38 25.64 -5.35
N THR A 81 4.91 24.96 -4.32
CA THR A 81 4.40 25.13 -2.96
C THR A 81 4.77 26.52 -2.44
N PRO A 82 3.78 27.36 -2.07
CA PRO A 82 4.05 28.68 -1.51
C PRO A 82 4.72 28.56 -0.15
N ARG A 83 5.45 29.60 0.25
CA ARG A 83 6.11 29.68 1.55
C ARG A 83 5.82 30.99 2.23
N ASP A 84 5.83 30.96 3.55
CA ASP A 84 5.88 32.13 4.41
C ASP A 84 7.33 32.40 4.86
N ARG A 85 7.57 33.54 5.49
CA ARG A 85 8.90 33.98 5.91
C ARG A 85 9.37 33.19 7.14
N ASP A 86 8.44 32.90 8.03
CA ASP A 86 8.72 32.29 9.32
C ASP A 86 8.66 30.75 9.24
N SER A 87 8.34 30.21 8.06
CA SER A 87 8.27 28.78 7.74
C SER A 87 7.20 28.01 8.54
N THR A 88 6.17 28.71 9.01
CA THR A 88 5.06 28.17 9.81
C THR A 88 3.96 27.55 8.96
N PHE A 89 3.91 27.83 7.65
CA PHE A 89 2.88 27.27 6.77
C PHE A 89 3.04 25.75 6.61
N GLU A 90 2.00 24.97 6.91
CA GLU A 90 1.95 23.53 6.69
C GLU A 90 0.81 23.16 5.73
N PRO A 91 1.09 22.91 4.43
CA PRO A 91 0.06 22.56 3.45
C PRO A 91 -0.56 21.19 3.74
N GLU A 92 -1.87 21.07 3.54
CA GLU A 92 -2.64 19.84 3.78
C GLU A 92 -2.84 19.04 2.49
N PHE A 93 -3.17 19.70 1.38
CA PHE A 93 -3.40 19.07 0.07
C PHE A 93 -2.17 18.32 -0.44
N ILE A 94 -0.99 18.90 -0.27
CA ILE A 94 0.28 18.25 -0.62
C ILE A 94 1.33 18.58 0.44
N LYS A 95 1.50 17.67 1.39
CA LYS A 95 2.33 17.91 2.59
C LYS A 95 3.78 18.24 2.22
N LYS A 96 4.49 18.89 3.15
CA LYS A 96 5.93 19.15 3.00
C LYS A 96 6.66 17.82 2.73
N ARG A 97 7.49 17.81 1.70
CA ARG A 97 8.27 16.64 1.22
C ARG A 97 7.44 15.47 0.65
N GLU A 98 6.11 15.55 0.67
CA GLU A 98 5.25 14.58 -0.01
C GLU A 98 5.38 14.74 -1.53
N ARG A 99 5.86 13.68 -2.18
CA ARG A 99 6.10 13.63 -3.63
C ARG A 99 5.23 12.60 -4.34
N ILE A 100 4.41 11.84 -3.62
CA ILE A 100 3.51 10.84 -4.18
C ILE A 100 2.15 11.08 -3.53
N LEU A 101 1.16 11.53 -4.30
CA LEU A 101 -0.22 11.60 -3.85
C LEU A 101 -0.74 10.17 -3.79
N ALA A 102 -0.68 9.63 -2.56
CA ALA A 102 -0.62 8.21 -2.29
C ALA A 102 -1.92 7.47 -2.61
N ASP A 103 -3.09 8.08 -2.42
CA ASP A 103 -4.35 7.34 -2.30
C ASP A 103 -4.81 6.62 -3.58
N GLY A 104 -4.20 6.87 -4.75
CA GLY A 104 -4.44 6.07 -5.95
C GLY A 104 -3.22 5.29 -6.46
N VAL A 105 -2.01 5.70 -6.08
CA VAL A 105 -0.77 5.09 -6.59
C VAL A 105 -0.28 4.00 -5.63
N ALA A 106 -0.39 4.23 -4.32
CA ALA A 106 -0.01 3.26 -3.30
C ALA A 106 -0.85 1.98 -3.41
N ASP A 107 -2.17 2.11 -3.54
CA ASP A 107 -3.07 0.96 -3.71
C ASP A 107 -2.77 0.17 -4.98
N ARG A 108 -2.41 0.84 -6.08
CA ARG A 108 -1.97 0.18 -7.31
C ARG A 108 -0.65 -0.57 -7.11
N ILE A 109 0.31 0.03 -6.43
CA ILE A 109 1.60 -0.61 -6.10
C ILE A 109 1.35 -1.85 -5.23
N ILE A 110 0.51 -1.74 -4.19
CA ILE A 110 0.13 -2.85 -3.31
C ILE A 110 -0.56 -3.95 -4.13
N GLY A 111 -1.51 -3.59 -5.00
CA GLY A 111 -2.20 -4.53 -5.87
C GLY A 111 -1.26 -5.26 -6.84
N LEU A 112 -0.34 -4.54 -7.50
CA LEU A 112 0.65 -5.15 -8.38
C LEU A 112 1.60 -6.09 -7.63
N TYR A 113 2.02 -5.72 -6.42
CA TYR A 113 2.83 -6.57 -5.57
C TYR A 113 2.06 -7.83 -5.12
N ALA A 114 0.79 -7.69 -4.76
CA ALA A 114 -0.09 -8.81 -4.41
C ALA A 114 -0.32 -9.78 -5.58
N LEU A 115 -0.27 -9.29 -6.83
CA LEU A 115 -0.32 -10.11 -8.04
C LEU A 115 1.01 -10.84 -8.35
N GLY A 116 2.05 -10.62 -7.54
CA GLY A 116 3.34 -11.30 -7.66
C GLY A 116 4.39 -10.57 -8.49
N ASN A 117 4.17 -9.29 -8.84
CA ASN A 117 5.19 -8.50 -9.53
C ASN A 117 6.32 -8.13 -8.56
N SER A 118 7.56 -8.28 -9.02
CA SER A 118 8.74 -7.80 -8.31
C SER A 118 8.76 -6.28 -8.22
N THR A 119 9.48 -5.75 -7.24
CA THR A 119 9.64 -4.28 -7.08
C THR A 119 10.27 -3.61 -8.30
N ARG A 120 11.04 -4.35 -9.11
CA ARG A 120 11.60 -3.86 -10.37
C ARG A 120 10.56 -3.83 -11.49
N GLU A 121 9.76 -4.88 -11.65
CA GLU A 121 8.67 -4.90 -12.62
C GLU A 121 7.63 -3.81 -12.33
N ILE A 122 7.32 -3.58 -11.05
CA ILE A 122 6.43 -2.47 -10.64
C ILE A 122 7.08 -1.13 -11.00
N SER A 123 8.38 -0.95 -10.75
CA SER A 123 9.10 0.26 -11.12
C SER A 123 9.03 0.53 -12.62
N ASP A 124 9.25 -0.49 -13.44
CA ASP A 124 9.27 -0.37 -14.90
C ASP A 124 7.84 -0.11 -15.42
N TRP A 125 6.82 -0.78 -14.85
CA TRP A 125 5.41 -0.51 -15.14
C TRP A 125 5.01 0.94 -14.83
N MET A 126 5.48 1.47 -13.70
CA MET A 126 5.24 2.88 -13.31
C MET A 126 5.88 3.85 -14.31
N GLU A 127 7.08 3.54 -14.79
CA GLU A 127 7.77 4.35 -15.80
C GLU A 127 7.02 4.36 -17.12
N GLU A 128 6.58 3.18 -17.59
CA GLU A 128 5.86 3.03 -18.85
C GLU A 128 4.46 3.67 -18.84
N ASN A 129 3.72 3.54 -17.72
CA ASN A 129 2.31 3.92 -17.66
C ASN A 129 2.07 5.30 -17.03
N LEU A 130 2.94 5.75 -16.14
CA LEU A 130 2.81 7.03 -15.44
C LEU A 130 3.92 8.03 -15.80
N GLY A 131 4.92 7.60 -16.58
CA GLY A 131 5.99 8.46 -17.10
C GLY A 131 7.11 8.78 -16.10
N ASN A 132 7.19 8.05 -14.98
CA ASN A 132 8.28 8.19 -14.02
C ASN A 132 8.63 6.85 -13.33
N ARG A 133 9.92 6.65 -13.12
CA ARG A 133 10.49 5.54 -12.39
C ARG A 133 10.40 5.75 -10.86
N VAL A 134 9.76 4.81 -10.18
CA VAL A 134 9.76 4.75 -8.71
C VAL A 134 10.81 3.74 -8.27
N SER A 135 11.72 4.12 -7.35
CA SER A 135 12.76 3.20 -6.91
C SER A 135 12.16 1.96 -6.22
N ALA A 136 12.82 0.81 -6.38
CA ALA A 136 12.44 -0.43 -5.71
C ALA A 136 12.35 -0.28 -4.17
N GLU A 137 13.19 0.58 -3.58
CA GLU A 137 13.16 0.93 -2.16
C GLU A 137 11.89 1.69 -1.78
N THR A 138 11.48 2.66 -2.61
CA THR A 138 10.22 3.40 -2.39
C THR A 138 9.02 2.48 -2.50
N ILE A 139 9.02 1.57 -3.48
CA ILE A 139 7.98 0.54 -3.64
C ILE A 139 7.92 -0.35 -2.40
N SER A 140 9.07 -0.82 -1.90
CA SER A 140 9.15 -1.61 -0.66
C SER A 140 8.56 -0.86 0.53
N SER A 141 8.91 0.42 0.70
CA SER A 141 8.38 1.25 1.77
C SER A 141 6.87 1.47 1.66
N ILE A 142 6.31 1.52 0.44
CA ILE A 142 4.87 1.62 0.22
C ILE A 142 4.18 0.30 0.58
N THR A 143 4.74 -0.85 0.17
CA THR A 143 4.18 -2.16 0.53
C THR A 143 4.27 -2.42 2.02
N ASP A 144 5.26 -1.88 2.72
CA ASP A 144 5.39 -2.03 4.18
C ASP A 144 4.25 -1.33 4.95
N ARG A 145 3.51 -0.41 4.32
CA ARG A 145 2.38 0.28 4.96
C ARG A 145 1.24 -0.65 5.33
N VAL A 146 1.10 -1.80 4.68
CA VAL A 146 0.07 -2.80 5.02
C VAL A 146 0.46 -3.72 6.17
N LEU A 147 1.72 -3.67 6.65
CA LEU A 147 2.18 -4.52 7.75
C LEU A 147 1.31 -4.41 9.02
N PRO A 148 0.88 -3.22 9.47
CA PRO A 148 -0.03 -3.09 10.60
C PRO A 148 -1.38 -3.78 10.37
N GLU A 149 -1.94 -3.68 9.15
CA GLU A 149 -3.19 -4.32 8.78
C GLU A 149 -3.06 -5.84 8.75
N ILE A 150 -1.93 -6.36 8.24
CA ILE A 150 -1.61 -7.79 8.29
C ILE A 150 -1.53 -8.27 9.75
N GLN A 151 -0.91 -7.50 10.64
CA GLN A 151 -0.83 -7.87 12.07
C GLN A 151 -2.21 -7.82 12.76
N ALA A 152 -3.04 -6.84 12.43
CA ALA A 152 -4.41 -6.74 12.92
C ALA A 152 -5.26 -7.93 12.42
N TRP A 153 -5.14 -8.28 11.13
CA TRP A 153 -5.81 -9.45 10.56
C TRP A 153 -5.32 -10.76 11.20
N ARG A 154 -4.02 -10.90 11.47
CA ARG A 154 -3.45 -12.08 12.14
C ARG A 154 -3.90 -12.25 13.58
N SER A 155 -4.30 -11.17 14.26
CA SER A 155 -4.77 -11.20 15.65
C SER A 155 -6.28 -11.06 15.78
N ARG A 156 -7.02 -10.97 14.66
CA ARG A 156 -8.47 -10.78 14.67
C ARG A 156 -9.19 -11.90 15.43
N PRO A 157 -10.32 -11.61 16.10
CA PRO A 157 -11.15 -12.65 16.70
C PRO A 157 -11.70 -13.60 15.62
N LEU A 158 -11.80 -14.87 15.98
CA LEU A 158 -12.29 -15.94 15.13
C LEU A 158 -13.67 -16.42 15.63
N GLU A 159 -14.41 -17.12 14.76
CA GLU A 159 -15.68 -17.71 15.15
C GLU A 159 -15.48 -18.87 16.13
N ASN A 160 -16.53 -19.17 16.91
CA ASN A 160 -16.44 -20.17 17.97
C ASN A 160 -16.32 -21.60 17.44
N VAL A 161 -16.87 -21.91 16.27
CA VAL A 161 -16.94 -23.28 15.74
C VAL A 161 -16.62 -23.27 14.25
N TYR A 162 -15.80 -24.23 13.81
CA TYR A 162 -15.54 -24.50 12.40
C TYR A 162 -15.86 -25.96 12.06
N ALA A 163 -16.63 -26.17 10.99
CA ALA A 163 -17.10 -27.49 10.58
C ALA A 163 -15.97 -28.36 10.02
N ILE A 164 -15.11 -27.77 9.20
CA ILE A 164 -13.95 -28.44 8.61
C ILE A 164 -12.76 -27.49 8.68
N VAL A 165 -11.60 -27.98 9.10
CA VAL A 165 -10.35 -27.22 9.13
C VAL A 165 -9.24 -28.02 8.45
N TRP A 166 -8.63 -27.44 7.42
CA TRP A 166 -7.42 -27.92 6.77
C TRP A 166 -6.18 -27.25 7.33
N MET A 167 -5.15 -28.05 7.53
CA MET A 167 -3.86 -27.61 8.05
C MET A 167 -2.76 -28.12 7.13
N ASP A 168 -2.08 -27.20 6.46
CA ASP A 168 -1.07 -27.50 5.44
C ASP A 168 0.17 -26.61 5.60
N ALA A 169 1.31 -27.08 5.10
CA ALA A 169 2.59 -26.38 5.15
C ALA A 169 3.21 -26.27 3.75
N ILE A 170 3.38 -25.03 3.27
CA ILE A 170 4.01 -24.76 1.98
C ILE A 170 5.47 -24.33 2.19
N HIS A 171 6.39 -24.99 1.48
CA HIS A 171 7.81 -24.72 1.59
C HIS A 171 8.28 -23.69 0.57
N TYR A 172 8.96 -22.64 1.05
CA TYR A 172 9.54 -21.59 0.23
C TYR A 172 11.05 -21.45 0.48
N LYS A 173 11.78 -21.03 -0.55
CA LYS A 173 13.18 -20.62 -0.44
C LYS A 173 13.21 -19.12 -0.16
N VAL A 174 13.80 -18.74 0.97
CA VAL A 174 14.01 -17.34 1.36
C VAL A 174 15.48 -17.11 1.67
N MET A 175 15.93 -15.87 1.59
CA MET A 175 17.28 -15.49 2.02
C MET A 175 17.24 -15.23 3.53
N ASP A 176 18.16 -15.84 4.28
CA ASP A 176 18.35 -15.53 5.70
C ASP A 176 19.10 -14.21 5.90
N GLU A 177 19.24 -13.77 7.16
CA GLU A 177 19.99 -12.56 7.54
C GLU A 177 21.45 -12.56 7.08
N LYS A 178 22.00 -13.73 6.75
CA LYS A 178 23.37 -13.92 6.23
C LYS A 178 23.39 -14.08 4.72
N ASN A 179 22.29 -13.74 4.05
CA ASN A 179 22.11 -13.82 2.61
C ASN A 179 22.30 -15.24 2.05
N ARG A 180 21.88 -16.27 2.81
CA ARG A 180 21.92 -17.67 2.39
C ARG A 180 20.51 -18.18 2.07
N PRO A 181 20.33 -18.94 0.98
CA PRO A 181 19.05 -19.53 0.65
C PRO A 181 18.73 -20.63 1.67
N VAL A 182 17.67 -20.41 2.45
CA VAL A 182 17.15 -21.34 3.45
C VAL A 182 15.73 -21.73 3.10
N THR A 183 15.37 -22.97 3.37
CA THR A 183 13.97 -23.39 3.29
C THR A 183 13.22 -22.89 4.53
N ARG A 184 12.03 -22.34 4.33
CA ARG A 184 11.06 -22.03 5.38
C ARG A 184 9.72 -22.67 5.03
N ALA A 185 8.99 -23.09 6.05
CA ALA A 185 7.62 -23.58 5.89
C ALA A 185 6.64 -22.49 6.35
N ILE A 186 5.62 -22.24 5.53
CA ILE A 186 4.47 -21.41 5.85
C ILE A 186 3.30 -22.35 6.15
N TYR A 187 2.84 -22.30 7.39
CA TYR A 187 1.75 -23.11 7.94
C TYR A 187 0.46 -22.34 7.78
N ASN A 188 -0.49 -22.92 7.06
CA ASN A 188 -1.79 -22.34 6.78
C ASN A 188 -2.88 -23.15 7.47
N ILE A 189 -3.79 -22.45 8.15
CA ILE A 189 -4.99 -23.03 8.75
C ILE A 189 -6.20 -22.40 8.07
N ILE A 190 -6.92 -23.20 7.27
CA ILE A 190 -8.11 -22.78 6.53
C ILE A 190 -9.30 -23.57 7.07
N GLY A 191 -10.43 -22.92 7.30
CA GLY A 191 -11.62 -23.57 7.82
C GLY A 191 -12.89 -23.15 7.11
N ILE A 192 -13.94 -23.93 7.28
CA ILE A 192 -15.30 -23.60 6.87
C ILE A 192 -16.15 -23.39 8.12
N ASN A 193 -16.78 -22.22 8.22
CA ASN A 193 -17.71 -21.93 9.30
C ASN A 193 -19.05 -22.68 9.11
N PRO A 194 -19.95 -22.68 10.11
CA PRO A 194 -21.23 -23.40 10.02
C PRO A 194 -22.13 -22.93 8.86
N ASP A 195 -21.95 -21.69 8.40
CA ASP A 195 -22.68 -21.11 7.27
C ASP A 195 -22.10 -21.49 5.90
N GLY A 196 -20.99 -22.23 5.86
CA GLY A 196 -20.36 -22.70 4.64
C GLY A 196 -19.31 -21.75 4.04
N TYR A 197 -18.94 -20.67 4.73
CA TYR A 197 -17.92 -19.74 4.27
C TYR A 197 -16.52 -20.23 4.63
N LYS A 198 -15.62 -20.20 3.63
CA LYS A 198 -14.20 -20.45 3.83
C LYS A 198 -13.54 -19.26 4.51
N ASP A 199 -12.70 -19.53 5.49
CA ASP A 199 -11.94 -18.54 6.23
C ASP A 199 -10.49 -19.01 6.42
N LEU A 200 -9.53 -18.08 6.30
CA LEU A 200 -8.12 -18.33 6.64
C LEU A 200 -7.92 -17.90 8.10
N LEU A 201 -7.85 -18.89 8.99
CA LEU A 201 -7.77 -18.68 10.45
C LEU A 201 -6.39 -18.18 10.86
N GLY A 202 -5.33 -18.67 10.21
CA GLY A 202 -3.97 -18.28 10.53
C GLY A 202 -2.94 -18.66 9.48
N MET A 203 -1.88 -17.87 9.43
CA MET A 203 -0.68 -18.09 8.62
C MET A 203 0.56 -17.87 9.50
N TYR A 204 1.43 -18.88 9.57
CA TYR A 204 2.57 -18.90 10.49
C TYR A 204 3.84 -19.31 9.75
N ILE A 205 4.98 -18.73 10.13
CA ILE A 205 6.28 -19.04 9.52
C ILE A 205 7.14 -19.75 10.56
N SER A 206 7.64 -20.95 10.26
CA SER A 206 8.60 -21.65 11.12
C SER A 206 9.97 -21.81 10.45
N LYS A 207 11.01 -21.88 11.29
CA LYS A 207 12.37 -22.29 10.90
C LYS A 207 12.51 -23.81 10.78
N SER A 208 11.62 -24.60 11.42
CA SER A 208 11.65 -26.07 11.42
C SER A 208 10.25 -26.67 11.57
N GLU A 209 10.05 -27.84 10.96
CA GLU A 209 8.81 -28.61 11.03
C GLU A 209 8.75 -29.49 12.29
N GLY A 210 7.59 -29.54 12.96
CA GLY A 210 7.36 -30.43 14.09
C GLY A 210 6.04 -30.20 14.81
N ALA A 211 5.55 -31.23 15.52
CA ALA A 211 4.27 -31.22 16.24
C ALA A 211 4.15 -30.07 17.28
N ASN A 212 5.25 -29.68 17.92
CA ASN A 212 5.26 -28.57 18.87
C ASN A 212 4.88 -27.22 18.22
N PHE A 213 5.21 -27.03 16.93
CA PHE A 213 4.83 -25.81 16.23
C PHE A 213 3.33 -25.79 15.92
N TRP A 214 2.77 -26.92 15.51
CA TRP A 214 1.32 -27.04 15.31
C TRP A 214 0.54 -26.81 16.60
N LEU A 215 1.01 -27.31 17.74
CA LEU A 215 0.43 -27.00 19.05
C LEU A 215 0.34 -25.48 19.29
N SER A 216 1.41 -24.75 18.97
CA SER A 216 1.42 -23.29 19.11
C SER A 216 0.43 -22.59 18.17
N CYS A 217 0.29 -23.08 16.93
CA CYS A 217 -0.68 -22.54 15.97
C CYS A 217 -2.12 -22.80 16.42
N LEU A 218 -2.40 -24.02 16.91
CA LEU A 218 -3.72 -24.41 17.44
C LEU A 218 -4.08 -23.61 18.69
N SER A 219 -3.12 -23.37 19.58
CA SER A 219 -3.30 -22.57 20.78
C SER A 219 -3.59 -21.09 20.45
N ASP A 220 -2.94 -20.54 19.42
CA ASP A 220 -3.21 -19.18 18.93
C ASP A 220 -4.65 -19.04 18.44
N ILE A 221 -5.11 -19.91 17.53
CA ILE A 221 -6.50 -19.83 17.03
C ILE A 221 -7.53 -20.05 18.14
N GLN A 222 -7.23 -20.91 19.13
CA GLN A 222 -8.08 -21.09 20.32
C GLN A 222 -8.18 -19.80 21.12
N SER A 223 -7.04 -19.17 21.42
CA SER A 223 -6.99 -17.91 22.17
C SER A 223 -7.74 -16.76 21.48
N ARG A 224 -7.86 -16.84 20.14
CA ARG A 224 -8.58 -15.87 19.30
C ARG A 224 -10.08 -16.15 19.17
N GLY A 225 -10.58 -17.26 19.72
CA GLY A 225 -12.02 -17.50 19.85
C GLY A 225 -12.49 -18.87 19.39
N VAL A 226 -11.68 -19.64 18.68
CA VAL A 226 -12.07 -20.99 18.24
C VAL A 226 -12.24 -21.88 19.47
N LYS A 227 -13.42 -22.48 19.61
CA LYS A 227 -13.76 -23.40 20.71
C LYS A 227 -13.86 -24.83 20.26
N ASP A 228 -14.32 -25.07 19.03
CA ASP A 228 -14.55 -26.41 18.52
C ASP A 228 -14.24 -26.53 17.02
N ILE A 229 -13.72 -27.70 16.65
CA ILE A 229 -13.40 -28.09 15.27
C ILE A 229 -13.98 -29.48 15.05
N ILE A 230 -14.99 -29.59 14.18
CA ILE A 230 -15.71 -30.86 13.98
C ILE A 230 -14.87 -31.86 13.17
N ILE A 231 -14.23 -31.38 12.09
CA ILE A 231 -13.39 -32.21 11.22
C ILE A 231 -12.06 -31.50 11.01
N ALA A 232 -10.95 -32.15 11.41
CA ALA A 232 -9.61 -31.70 11.11
C ALA A 232 -8.99 -32.55 9.99
N CYS A 233 -8.55 -31.88 8.92
CA CYS A 233 -7.84 -32.48 7.79
C CYS A 233 -6.37 -32.07 7.86
N THR A 234 -5.50 -33.05 8.08
CA THR A 234 -4.06 -32.83 8.27
C THR A 234 -3.26 -33.83 7.45
N ASP A 235 -2.02 -33.47 7.14
CA ASP A 235 -1.05 -34.46 6.69
C ASP A 235 -0.67 -35.42 7.82
N ASN A 236 -0.17 -36.60 7.46
CA ASN A 236 0.15 -37.67 8.40
C ASN A 236 1.48 -37.42 9.12
N LEU A 237 1.59 -36.28 9.80
CA LEU A 237 2.73 -35.90 10.61
C LEU A 237 2.61 -36.52 12.01
N THR A 238 3.70 -37.12 12.48
CA THR A 238 3.76 -37.76 13.80
C THR A 238 3.44 -36.75 14.92
N GLY A 239 2.46 -37.07 15.76
CA GLY A 239 2.06 -36.25 16.93
C GLY A 239 1.05 -35.14 16.64
N PHE A 240 0.58 -34.99 15.39
CA PHE A 240 -0.38 -33.95 15.03
C PHE A 240 -1.76 -34.19 15.67
N SER A 241 -2.29 -35.41 15.58
CA SER A 241 -3.58 -35.77 16.17
C SER A 241 -3.62 -35.55 17.69
N ASP A 242 -2.50 -35.81 18.36
CA ASP A 242 -2.36 -35.57 19.81
C ASP A 242 -2.37 -34.06 20.12
N ALA A 243 -1.70 -33.25 19.29
CA ALA A 243 -1.73 -31.79 19.42
C ALA A 243 -3.15 -31.22 19.26
N ILE A 244 -3.93 -31.71 18.29
CA ILE A 244 -5.33 -31.31 18.11
C ILE A 244 -6.14 -31.63 19.37
N ARG A 245 -6.09 -32.90 19.83
CA ARG A 245 -6.84 -33.34 21.00
C ARG A 245 -6.46 -32.63 22.31
N SER A 246 -5.24 -32.14 22.40
CA SER A 246 -4.78 -31.38 23.56
C SER A 246 -5.37 -29.97 23.64
N VAL A 247 -5.78 -29.40 22.50
CA VAL A 247 -6.33 -28.03 22.40
C VAL A 247 -7.84 -28.08 22.27
N PHE A 248 -8.37 -28.94 21.39
CA PHE A 248 -9.79 -29.10 21.10
C PHE A 248 -10.20 -30.51 21.51
N SER A 249 -10.90 -30.59 22.65
CA SER A 249 -11.30 -31.84 23.32
C SER A 249 -12.78 -32.13 23.19
#